data_AF-A0A6A4QLP2-F1
#
_entry.id   AF-A0A6A4QLP2-F1
#
_cell.length_a   1.000
_cell.length_b   1.000
_cell.length_c   1.000
_cell.angle_alpha   90.00
_cell.angle_beta   90.00
_cell.angle_gamma   90.00
#
_symmetry.space_group_name_H-M   'P 1'
#
loop_
_entity.id
_entity.type
_entity.pdbx_description
1 polymer ?
#
loop_
_entity_poly.entity_id
_entity_poly.type
_entity_poly.pdbx_seq_one_letter_code
_entity_poly.pdbx_strand_id
1 'polypeptide(L)'
;MKIRSDLWPDDNDRYNLTLFSLTRDNKKLFLKALKNVTVLDGYASNICICIDEEKQKIFGLKSHDCHIIMEQLLPIAIRNLLPNHVNATLVEICSFFRVLCGKSLNLSELHTLQE
;
A
#
# COMPACT_ATOMS: atom_id res chain seq x y z
N MET A 1 -13.23 22.95 4.65
CA MET A 1 -12.28 22.02 3.99
C MET A 1 -12.21 22.40 2.51
N LYS A 2 -11.06 22.80 1.96
CA LYS A 2 -10.95 23.19 0.54
C LYS A 2 -10.63 21.95 -0.29
N ILE A 3 -11.62 21.38 -0.96
CA ILE A 3 -11.42 20.26 -1.90
C ILE A 3 -10.78 20.82 -3.16
N ARG A 4 -9.74 20.17 -3.68
CA ARG A 4 -9.05 20.61 -4.90
C ARG A 4 -10.03 20.59 -6.08
N SER A 5 -9.99 21.63 -6.91
CA SER A 5 -10.91 21.81 -8.04
C SER A 5 -10.81 20.72 -9.10
N ASP A 6 -9.66 20.06 -9.22
CA ASP A 6 -9.44 18.93 -10.14
C ASP A 6 -10.13 17.63 -9.70
N LEU A 7 -10.66 17.58 -8.46
CA LEU A 7 -11.43 16.45 -7.93
C LEU A 7 -12.93 16.72 -7.87
N TRP A 8 -13.39 17.85 -8.41
CA TRP A 8 -14.81 18.16 -8.50
C TRP A 8 -15.48 17.25 -9.53
N PRO A 9 -16.79 16.99 -9.39
CA PRO A 9 -17.55 16.28 -10.40
C PRO A 9 -17.49 17.05 -11.73
N ASP A 10 -17.45 16.31 -12.84
CA ASP A 10 -17.63 16.85 -14.18
C ASP A 10 -19.09 17.29 -14.41
N ASP A 11 -19.37 17.83 -15.59
CA ASP A 11 -20.72 18.27 -15.97
C ASP A 11 -21.78 17.14 -15.96
N ASN A 12 -21.34 15.87 -15.91
CA ASN A 12 -22.21 14.69 -15.82
C ASN A 12 -22.26 14.09 -14.40
N ASP A 13 -21.85 14.84 -13.38
CA ASP A 13 -21.78 14.43 -11.98
C ASP A 13 -20.83 13.23 -11.73
N ARG A 14 -19.81 13.06 -12.59
CA ARG A 14 -18.80 12.00 -12.45
C ARG A 14 -17.53 12.53 -11.82
N TYR A 15 -16.97 11.76 -10.89
CA TYR A 15 -15.71 12.10 -10.24
C TYR A 15 -14.52 11.53 -11.03
N ASN A 16 -13.52 12.38 -11.25
CA ASN A 16 -12.26 11.94 -11.83
C ASN A 16 -11.48 11.06 -10.84
N LEU A 17 -10.82 10.03 -11.36
CA LEU A 17 -9.89 9.22 -10.57
C LEU A 17 -8.75 10.11 -10.08
N THR A 18 -8.44 10.00 -8.79
CA THR A 18 -7.33 10.75 -8.19
C THR A 18 -6.00 10.14 -8.62
N LEU A 19 -4.90 10.91 -8.52
CA LEU A 19 -3.54 10.43 -8.83
C LEU A 19 -3.10 9.20 -7.99
N PHE A 20 -3.75 8.96 -6.85
CA PHE A 20 -3.51 7.85 -5.95
C PHE A 20 -4.52 6.69 -6.13
N SER A 21 -5.45 6.80 -7.08
CA SER A 21 -6.41 5.74 -7.37
C SER A 21 -5.84 4.76 -8.39
N LEU A 22 -5.86 3.46 -8.06
CA LEU A 22 -5.52 2.41 -9.01
C LEU A 22 -6.65 2.20 -10.02
N THR A 23 -6.29 2.11 -11.30
CA THR A 23 -7.21 1.63 -12.33
C THR A 23 -7.63 0.18 -12.06
N ARG A 24 -8.68 -0.27 -12.73
CA ARG A 24 -9.19 -1.64 -12.54
C ARG A 24 -8.13 -2.71 -12.88
N ASP A 25 -7.28 -2.45 -13.87
CA ASP A 25 -6.20 -3.35 -14.27
C ASP A 25 -5.01 -3.28 -13.30
N ASN A 26 -4.60 -2.08 -12.89
CA ASN A 26 -3.53 -1.93 -11.90
C ASN A 26 -3.92 -2.54 -10.54
N LYS A 27 -5.20 -2.49 -10.18
CA LYS A 27 -5.72 -3.15 -8.98
C LYS A 27 -5.59 -4.68 -9.06
N LYS A 28 -5.81 -5.29 -10.24
CA LYS A 28 -5.56 -6.72 -10.42
C LYS A 28 -4.09 -7.06 -10.28
N LEU A 29 -3.20 -6.26 -10.87
CA LEU A 29 -1.75 -6.45 -10.74
C LEU A 29 -1.30 -6.37 -9.28
N PHE A 30 -1.79 -5.37 -8.54
CA PHE A 30 -1.52 -5.21 -7.12
C PHE A 30 -1.97 -6.43 -6.31
N LEU A 31 -3.21 -6.89 -6.49
CA LEU A 31 -3.75 -8.05 -5.77
C LEU A 31 -3.04 -9.34 -6.15
N LYS A 32 -2.71 -9.52 -7.43
CA LYS A 32 -1.95 -10.66 -7.92
C LYS A 32 -0.54 -10.67 -7.34
N ALA A 33 0.11 -9.51 -7.19
CA ALA A 33 1.41 -9.42 -6.53
C ALA A 33 1.32 -9.93 -5.09
N LEU A 34 0.36 -9.42 -4.30
CA LEU A 34 0.16 -9.84 -2.91
C LEU A 34 -0.22 -11.33 -2.78
N LYS A 35 -1.02 -11.85 -3.71
CA LYS A 35 -1.47 -13.25 -3.67
C LYS A 35 -0.35 -14.26 -3.94
N ASN A 36 0.62 -13.87 -4.75
CA ASN A 36 1.78 -14.70 -5.07
C ASN A 36 2.92 -14.57 -4.05
N VAL A 37 2.76 -13.75 -3.01
CA VAL A 37 3.75 -13.66 -1.93
C VAL A 37 3.78 -14.98 -1.17
N THR A 38 4.97 -15.55 -1.06
CA THR A 38 5.27 -16.67 -0.16
C THR A 38 6.25 -16.17 0.89
N VAL A 39 5.94 -16.42 2.15
CA VAL A 39 6.78 -16.04 3.30
C VAL A 39 7.22 -17.27 4.06
N LEU A 40 8.27 -17.12 4.90
CA LEU A 40 8.69 -18.17 5.82
C LEU A 40 7.61 -18.44 6.87
N ASP A 41 7.59 -19.67 7.40
CA ASP A 41 6.69 -20.03 8.49
C ASP A 41 6.92 -19.13 9.71
N GLY A 42 5.82 -18.71 10.34
CA GLY A 42 5.84 -17.74 11.43
C GLY A 42 6.11 -16.28 11.04
N TYR A 43 6.40 -15.97 9.77
CA TYR A 43 6.65 -14.57 9.35
C TYR A 43 5.37 -13.79 9.13
N ALA A 44 4.38 -14.35 8.45
CA ALA A 44 3.03 -13.80 8.30
C ALA A 44 2.05 -14.96 8.08
N SER A 45 0.74 -14.70 8.19
CA SER A 45 -0.25 -15.69 7.79
C SER A 45 -0.29 -15.85 6.26
N ASN A 46 -1.02 -16.85 5.77
CA ASN A 46 -1.15 -17.09 4.34
C ASN A 46 -2.02 -16.01 3.66
N ILE A 47 -1.43 -14.86 3.34
CA ILE A 47 -2.10 -13.68 2.74
C ILE A 47 -2.89 -14.03 1.47
N CYS A 48 -2.49 -15.06 0.72
CA CYS A 48 -3.18 -15.51 -0.49
C CYS A 48 -4.67 -15.80 -0.24
N ILE A 49 -5.03 -16.38 0.91
CA ILE A 49 -6.42 -16.72 1.23
C ILE A 49 -7.30 -15.49 1.48
N CYS A 50 -6.68 -14.35 1.77
CA CYS A 50 -7.34 -13.08 2.04
C CYS A 50 -7.64 -12.27 0.77
N ILE A 51 -7.28 -12.78 -0.42
CA ILE A 51 -7.33 -12.04 -1.68
C ILE A 51 -8.34 -12.65 -2.64
N ASP A 52 -9.37 -11.87 -2.96
CA ASP A 52 -10.34 -12.16 -4.03
C ASP A 52 -10.02 -11.27 -5.23
N GLU A 53 -9.30 -11.82 -6.21
CA GLU A 53 -8.91 -11.11 -7.44
C GLU A 53 -10.12 -10.78 -8.34
N GLU A 54 -11.15 -11.63 -8.36
CA GLU A 54 -12.33 -11.45 -9.20
C GLU A 54 -13.17 -10.27 -8.69
N LYS A 55 -13.43 -10.23 -7.38
CA LYS A 55 -14.15 -9.12 -6.73
C LYS A 55 -13.24 -7.93 -6.43
N GLN A 56 -11.94 -8.05 -6.67
CA GLN A 56 -10.91 -7.03 -6.39
C GLN A 56 -10.90 -6.57 -4.92
N LYS A 57 -10.99 -7.53 -4.00
CA LYS A 57 -11.11 -7.31 -2.56
C LYS A 57 -10.00 -8.00 -1.78
N ILE A 58 -9.65 -7.38 -0.67
CA ILE A 58 -8.85 -7.97 0.39
C ILE A 58 -9.75 -8.09 1.62
N PHE A 59 -9.75 -9.22 2.30
CA PHE A 59 -10.64 -9.49 3.43
C PHE A 59 -9.98 -10.40 4.46
N GLY A 60 -10.41 -10.32 5.72
CA GLY A 60 -9.96 -11.25 6.76
C GLY A 60 -8.48 -11.13 7.17
N LEU A 61 -7.80 -10.04 6.81
CA LEU A 61 -6.44 -9.78 7.28
C LEU A 61 -6.45 -9.56 8.80
N LYS A 62 -5.48 -10.17 9.48
CA LYS A 62 -5.18 -9.85 10.87
C LYS A 62 -4.33 -8.58 10.93
N SER A 63 -4.34 -7.89 12.07
CA SER A 63 -3.51 -6.68 12.28
C SER A 63 -2.04 -6.92 11.91
N HIS A 64 -1.49 -8.05 12.34
CA HIS A 64 -0.13 -8.47 11.99
C HIS A 64 0.11 -8.49 10.47
N ASP A 65 -0.78 -9.08 9.68
CA ASP A 65 -0.60 -9.17 8.23
C ASP A 65 -0.78 -7.81 7.55
N CYS A 66 -1.62 -6.94 8.10
CA CYS A 66 -1.73 -5.54 7.65
C CYS A 66 -0.40 -4.80 7.84
N HIS A 67 0.28 -4.98 8.98
CA HIS A 67 1.61 -4.40 9.23
C HIS A 67 2.64 -4.91 8.23
N ILE A 68 2.70 -6.24 8.00
CA ILE A 68 3.61 -6.82 7.00
C ILE A 68 3.32 -6.27 5.59
N ILE A 69 2.03 -6.14 5.22
CA ILE A 69 1.67 -5.55 3.93
C ILE A 69 2.13 -4.09 3.87
N MET A 70 1.84 -3.27 4.87
CA MET A 70 2.21 -1.86 4.86
C MET A 70 3.73 -1.65 4.82
N GLU A 71 4.49 -2.36 5.64
CA GLU A 71 5.91 -2.08 5.86
C GLU A 71 6.83 -2.78 4.84
N GLN A 72 6.39 -3.92 4.28
CA GLN A 72 7.26 -4.78 3.47
C GLN A 72 6.72 -5.02 2.05
N LEU A 73 5.44 -5.36 1.92
CA LEU A 73 4.90 -5.84 0.64
C LEU A 73 4.35 -4.71 -0.23
N LEU A 74 3.78 -3.66 0.37
CA LEU A 74 3.18 -2.52 -0.33
C LEU A 74 4.18 -1.79 -1.25
N PRO A 75 5.43 -1.48 -0.82
CA PRO A 75 6.44 -0.89 -1.70
C PRO A 75 6.70 -1.70 -2.97
N ILE A 76 6.64 -3.02 -2.85
CA ILE A 76 6.90 -3.96 -3.94
C ILE A 76 5.66 -4.08 -4.83
N ALA A 77 4.50 -4.28 -4.21
CA ALA A 77 3.24 -4.53 -4.89
C ALA A 77 2.72 -3.32 -5.68
N ILE A 78 3.06 -2.09 -5.26
CA ILE A 78 2.61 -0.85 -5.91
C ILE A 78 3.61 -0.31 -6.94
N ARG A 79 4.79 -0.92 -7.05
CA ARG A 79 5.86 -0.47 -7.94
C ARG A 79 5.36 -0.39 -9.38
N ASN A 80 5.53 0.79 -9.99
CA ASN A 80 5.08 1.13 -11.35
C ASN A 80 3.57 1.10 -11.58
N LEU A 81 2.73 1.06 -10.54
CA LEU A 81 1.26 1.07 -10.68
C LEU A 81 0.61 2.46 -10.54
N LEU A 82 1.37 3.45 -10.07
CA LEU A 82 0.96 4.84 -9.86
C LEU A 82 2.06 5.78 -10.40
N PRO A 83 1.77 7.08 -10.59
CA PRO A 83 2.77 8.07 -10.95
C PRO A 83 3.97 8.03 -10.01
N ASN A 84 5.18 8.22 -10.55
CA ASN A 84 6.43 8.04 -9.82
C ASN A 84 6.49 8.81 -8.49
N HIS A 85 5.98 10.05 -8.45
CA HIS A 85 5.97 10.85 -7.24
C HIS A 85 5.06 10.25 -6.15
N VAL A 86 3.87 9.73 -6.52
CA VAL A 86 2.97 9.06 -5.56
C VAL A 86 3.59 7.78 -5.05
N ASN A 87 4.20 6.99 -5.95
CA ASN A 87 4.88 5.76 -5.59
C ASN A 87 6.07 6.03 -4.65
N ALA A 88 6.89 7.02 -4.93
CA ALA A 88 8.01 7.41 -4.07
C ALA A 88 7.52 7.78 -2.67
N THR A 89 6.49 8.63 -2.57
CA THR A 89 5.91 9.02 -1.28
C THR A 89 5.34 7.81 -0.51
N LEU A 90 4.65 6.89 -1.18
CA LEU A 90 4.15 5.67 -0.52
C LEU A 90 5.29 4.80 -0.02
N VAL A 91 6.35 4.62 -0.80
CA VAL A 91 7.54 3.85 -0.40
C VAL A 91 8.23 4.50 0.80
N GLU A 92 8.35 5.82 0.83
CA GLU A 92 8.90 6.56 1.98
C GLU A 92 8.07 6.35 3.24
N ILE A 93 6.74 6.44 3.14
CA ILE A 93 5.83 6.17 4.27
C ILE A 93 6.00 4.73 4.77
N CYS A 94 6.03 3.75 3.87
CA CYS A 94 6.27 2.34 4.24
C CYS A 94 7.62 2.17 4.94
N SER A 95 8.67 2.82 4.44
CA SER A 95 10.01 2.79 5.03
C SER A 95 10.04 3.41 6.42
N PHE A 96 9.36 4.55 6.60
CA PHE A 96 9.22 5.20 7.90
C PHE A 96 8.60 4.26 8.93
N PHE A 97 7.45 3.64 8.60
CA PHE A 97 6.79 2.71 9.52
C PHE A 97 7.61 1.46 9.77
N ARG A 98 8.34 0.95 8.78
CA ARG A 98 9.23 -0.20 8.95
C ARG A 98 10.32 0.07 9.99
N VAL A 99 10.90 1.26 10.01
CA VAL A 99 11.90 1.64 11.02
C VAL A 99 11.23 1.87 12.38
N LEU A 100 10.11 2.60 12.40
CA LEU A 100 9.38 2.92 13.63
C LEU A 100 8.82 1.69 14.35
N CYS A 101 8.30 0.72 13.61
CA CYS A 101 7.72 -0.52 14.13
C CYS A 101 8.72 -1.67 14.21
N GLY A 102 10.01 -1.40 13.99
CA GLY A 102 11.08 -2.39 14.10
C GLY A 102 11.16 -3.01 15.49
N LYS A 103 11.56 -4.28 15.56
CA LYS A 103 11.74 -5.02 16.83
C LYS A 103 12.73 -4.34 17.80
N SER A 104 13.71 -3.63 17.24
CA SER A 104 14.72 -2.87 17.99
C SER A 104 14.86 -1.51 17.35
N LEU A 105 14.85 -0.46 18.17
CA LEU A 105 15.01 0.91 17.71
C LEU A 105 16.49 1.32 17.77
N ASN A 106 17.03 1.76 16.64
CA ASN A 106 18.32 2.42 16.58
C ASN A 106 18.11 3.92 16.74
N LEU A 107 18.69 4.52 17.78
CA LEU A 107 18.55 5.96 18.04
C LEU A 107 19.02 6.82 16.86
N SER A 108 20.07 6.40 16.15
CA SER A 108 20.57 7.13 14.97
C SER A 108 19.56 7.12 13.82
N GLU A 109 18.90 5.99 13.59
CA GLU A 109 17.84 5.88 12.57
C GLU A 109 16.62 6.71 12.99
N LEU A 110 16.28 6.70 14.28
CA LEU A 110 15.15 7.47 14.82
C LEU A 110 15.37 8.98 14.68
N HIS A 111 16.60 9.46 14.92
CA HIS A 111 16.96 10.86 14.68
C HIS A 111 16.79 11.24 13.21
N THR A 112 17.16 10.34 12.29
CA THR A 112 16.99 10.55 10.85
C THR A 112 15.51 10.59 10.45
N LEU A 113 14.63 9.85 11.13
CA LEU A 113 13.18 9.89 10.86
C LEU A 113 12.49 11.17 11.31
N GLN A 114 13.10 11.92 12.25
CA GLN A 114 12.51 13.13 12.82
C GLN A 114 12.78 14.38 11.98
N GLU A 115 13.85 14.37 11.18
CA GLU A 115 14.26 15.47 10.29
C GLU A 115 13.58 15.38 8.92
#